data_AF-A0A0C3PYT9-F1
#
_entry.id   AF-A0A0C3PYT9-F1
#
_cell.length_a   1.000
_cell.length_b   1.000
_cell.length_c   1.000
_cell.angle_alpha   90.00
_cell.angle_beta   90.00
_cell.angle_gamma   90.00
#
_symmetry.space_group_name_H-M   'P 1'
#
loop_
_entity.id
_entity.type
_entity.pdbx_description
1 polymer ?
#
loop_
_entity_poly.entity_id
_entity_poly.type
_entity_poly.pdbx_seq_one_letter_code
_entity_poly.pdbx_strand_id
1 'polypeptide(L)'
;MVDKMRPEYLDNPNSAFGHLIRSLGRKRLLAPRLEVTGNRPGENVVRFRYAISDHVLQDDGRSTRSGEVSEWSRLESDPLTTLHAVHMIRVLLESGIRLESAALKSGKDEVLGHLLRPLGPVTRLILNGFPTSAILRQLREPFPIDPGSTGEILQFPCPNLTVLDLLILPWTPENTRWELSTVPYELRRLIQSRQTGTHPTAKLRKVGVPSTWLEDGRFRDPVFEGIEIYSVQDLDGHVRISTRDGIYIHQ
;
A
#
# COMPACT_ATOMS: atom_id res chain seq x y z
N MET A 1 -12.29 -2.50 18.25
CA MET A 1 -11.29 -2.39 19.33
C MET A 1 -9.94 -1.86 18.78
N VAL A 2 -9.13 -1.18 19.60
CA VAL A 2 -7.82 -0.62 19.18
C VAL A 2 -6.74 -1.19 20.08
N ASP A 3 -5.93 -2.09 19.53
CA ASP A 3 -4.75 -2.57 20.23
C ASP A 3 -3.56 -1.67 19.89
N LYS A 4 -2.98 -1.02 20.91
CA LYS A 4 -1.77 -0.21 20.76
C LYS A 4 -0.52 -1.05 21.02
N MET A 5 0.41 -1.04 20.07
CA MET A 5 1.66 -1.78 20.13
C MET A 5 2.83 -0.87 20.48
N ARG A 6 3.45 -1.09 21.64
CA ARG A 6 4.71 -0.44 22.01
C ARG A 6 5.88 -1.08 21.25
N PRO A 7 6.96 -0.32 20.96
CA PRO A 7 8.13 -0.85 20.25
C PRO A 7 8.75 -2.07 20.94
N GLU A 8 8.80 -2.06 22.27
CA GLU A 8 9.36 -3.12 23.13
C GLU A 8 8.71 -4.49 22.92
N TYR A 9 7.49 -4.54 22.38
CA TYR A 9 6.78 -5.79 22.10
C TYR A 9 7.17 -6.40 20.75
N LEU A 10 8.04 -5.78 19.96
CA LEU A 10 8.48 -6.30 18.66
C LEU A 10 9.70 -7.23 18.75
N ASP A 11 10.52 -7.12 19.80
CA ASP A 11 11.86 -7.73 19.84
C ASP A 11 11.90 -9.18 20.38
N ASN A 12 10.74 -9.81 20.63
CA ASN A 12 10.67 -11.19 21.11
C ASN A 12 9.61 -12.01 20.34
N PRO A 13 9.93 -13.19 19.76
CA PRO A 13 8.95 -14.06 19.09
C PRO A 13 7.79 -14.53 19.99
N ASN A 14 8.01 -14.56 21.31
CA ASN A 14 7.01 -14.85 22.34
C ASN A 14 6.38 -13.59 22.94
N SER A 15 6.56 -12.42 22.32
CA SER A 15 5.90 -11.21 22.75
C SER A 15 4.38 -11.29 22.56
N ALA A 16 3.66 -10.41 23.25
CA ALA A 16 2.23 -10.19 23.03
C ALA A 16 1.92 -9.93 21.54
N PHE A 17 2.83 -9.26 20.81
CA PHE A 17 2.73 -9.07 19.36
C PHE A 17 2.76 -10.40 18.60
N GLY A 18 3.79 -11.22 18.83
CA GLY A 18 3.96 -12.50 18.15
C GLY A 18 2.79 -13.45 18.41
N HIS A 19 2.21 -13.42 19.62
CA HIS A 19 0.98 -14.18 19.93
C HIS A 19 -0.26 -13.62 19.21
N LEU A 20 -0.45 -12.30 19.21
CA LEU A 20 -1.56 -11.65 18.52
C LEU A 20 -1.53 -11.92 17.02
N ILE A 21 -0.38 -11.74 16.38
CA ILE A 21 -0.22 -11.93 14.94
C ILE A 21 -0.39 -13.40 14.55
N ARG A 22 0.14 -14.36 15.33
CA ARG A 22 -0.12 -15.79 15.10
C ARG A 22 -1.59 -16.14 15.24
N SER A 23 -2.32 -15.50 16.16
CA SER A 23 -3.77 -15.68 16.30
C SER A 23 -4.50 -15.12 15.07
N LEU A 24 -4.12 -13.94 14.59
CA LEU A 24 -4.70 -13.32 13.39
C LEU A 24 -4.44 -14.13 12.12
N GLY A 25 -3.23 -14.69 11.94
CA GLY A 25 -2.88 -15.55 10.81
C GLY A 25 -3.72 -16.83 10.71
N ARG A 26 -4.37 -17.24 11.81
CA ARG A 26 -5.31 -18.38 11.85
C ARG A 26 -6.76 -17.99 11.55
N LYS A 27 -7.08 -16.70 11.53
CA LYS A 27 -8.43 -16.20 11.28
C LYS A 27 -8.63 -15.88 9.80
N ARG A 28 -9.87 -16.02 9.32
CA ARG A 28 -10.26 -15.50 8.01
C ARG A 28 -10.50 -14.00 8.12
N LEU A 29 -9.46 -13.22 7.86
CA LEU A 29 -9.55 -11.76 7.83
C LEU A 29 -10.22 -11.30 6.54
N LEU A 30 -11.16 -10.37 6.67
CA LEU A 30 -11.79 -9.67 5.56
C LEU A 30 -11.07 -8.33 5.36
N ALA A 31 -10.75 -8.03 4.10
CA ALA A 31 -10.10 -6.81 3.66
C ALA A 31 -8.92 -6.36 4.56
N PRO A 32 -7.91 -7.22 4.83
CA PRO A 32 -6.73 -6.82 5.58
C PRO A 32 -5.96 -5.72 4.83
N ARG A 33 -5.79 -4.56 5.47
CA ARG A 33 -5.07 -3.41 4.90
C ARG A 33 -3.96 -2.97 5.84
N LEU A 34 -2.80 -2.71 5.26
CA LEU A 34 -1.69 -2.08 5.97
C LEU A 34 -1.67 -0.59 5.64
N GLU A 35 -1.45 0.24 6.65
CA GLU A 35 -1.21 1.66 6.51
C GLU A 35 0.05 2.02 7.29
N VAL A 36 0.97 2.74 6.65
CA VAL A 36 2.17 3.27 7.32
C VAL A 36 2.12 4.79 7.24
N THR A 37 2.15 5.45 8.40
CA THR A 37 2.14 6.91 8.51
C THR A 37 3.41 7.46 9.14
N GLY A 38 3.93 8.59 8.65
CA GLY A 38 5.03 9.32 9.29
C GLY A 38 4.68 10.79 9.53
N ASN A 39 4.62 11.21 10.79
CA ASN A 39 4.35 12.60 11.16
C ASN A 39 5.65 13.40 11.39
N ARG A 40 6.78 12.72 11.57
CA ARG A 40 8.11 13.29 11.77
C ARG A 40 9.16 12.51 10.98
N PRO A 41 10.27 13.13 10.57
CA PRO A 41 11.38 12.41 9.94
C PRO A 41 11.84 11.23 10.81
N GLY A 42 11.94 10.04 10.22
CA GLY A 42 12.40 8.82 10.91
C GLY A 42 11.39 8.13 11.83
N GLU A 43 10.21 8.72 12.07
CA GLU A 43 9.13 8.11 12.85
C GLU A 43 8.04 7.54 11.93
N ASN A 44 7.63 6.30 12.20
CA ASN A 44 6.64 5.55 11.43
C ASN A 44 5.62 4.91 12.38
N VAL A 45 4.35 5.08 12.10
CA VAL A 45 3.24 4.39 12.76
C VAL A 45 2.67 3.39 11.78
N VAL A 46 2.73 2.11 12.15
CA VAL A 46 2.17 1.01 11.35
C VAL A 46 0.79 0.67 11.88
N ARG A 47 -0.21 0.78 11.01
CA ARG A 47 -1.61 0.43 11.27
C ARG A 47 -1.99 -0.76 10.42
N PHE A 48 -2.46 -1.83 11.05
CA PHE A 48 -3.06 -2.96 10.38
C PHE A 48 -4.56 -2.99 10.68
N ARG A 49 -5.38 -2.75 9.65
CA ARG A 49 -6.85 -2.75 9.73
C ARG A 49 -7.39 -4.05 9.17
N TYR A 50 -8.33 -4.65 9.87
CA TYR A 50 -8.95 -5.90 9.44
C TYR A 50 -10.37 -5.99 9.98
N ALA A 51 -11.21 -6.71 9.25
CA ALA A 51 -12.47 -7.21 9.77
C ALA A 51 -12.35 -8.72 9.98
N ILE A 52 -13.09 -9.25 10.97
CA ILE A 52 -13.26 -10.69 11.13
C ILE A 52 -14.66 -11.02 10.63
N SER A 53 -14.79 -12.06 9.81
CA SER A 53 -16.12 -12.61 9.50
C SER A 53 -16.57 -13.39 10.74
N ASP A 54 -17.57 -12.89 11.45
CA ASP A 54 -18.23 -13.67 12.49
C ASP A 54 -19.16 -14.69 11.81
N HIS A 55 -18.92 -15.96 12.08
CA HIS A 55 -19.80 -17.12 11.91
C HIS A 55 -20.49 -17.36 10.55
N VAL A 56 -20.32 -18.60 10.05
CA VAL A 56 -21.36 -19.25 9.25
C VAL A 56 -22.53 -19.50 10.21
N LEU A 57 -23.60 -18.70 10.13
CA LEU A 57 -24.90 -19.13 10.65
C LEU A 57 -25.37 -20.29 9.75
N GLN A 58 -25.16 -21.52 10.21
CA GLN A 58 -26.00 -22.63 9.79
C GLN A 58 -27.31 -22.47 10.55
N ASP A 59 -28.30 -21.90 9.88
CA ASP A 59 -29.69 -21.98 10.32
C ASP A 59 -30.46 -22.77 9.26
N ASP A 60 -31.35 -23.63 9.73
CA ASP A 60 -31.90 -24.79 9.03
C ASP A 60 -32.61 -24.44 7.69
N GLY A 61 -31.84 -24.45 6.59
CA GLY A 61 -32.37 -24.61 5.24
C GLY A 61 -32.67 -23.33 4.44
N ARG A 62 -32.36 -22.13 4.93
CA ARG A 62 -32.41 -20.89 4.11
C ARG A 62 -31.24 -19.97 4.41
N SER A 63 -30.19 -20.06 3.58
CA SER A 63 -29.06 -19.12 3.63
C SER A 63 -29.49 -17.74 3.09
N THR A 64 -29.76 -16.80 3.98
CA THR A 64 -29.60 -15.37 3.68
C THR A 64 -28.18 -14.97 4.05
N ARG A 65 -27.34 -14.70 3.04
CA ARG A 65 -26.05 -14.03 3.22
C ARG A 65 -26.31 -12.59 3.68
N SER A 66 -26.48 -12.35 4.97
CA SER A 66 -26.24 -11.01 5.52
C SER A 66 -24.73 -10.87 5.72
N GLY A 67 -24.05 -10.31 4.72
CA GLY A 67 -22.63 -9.95 4.79
C GLY A 67 -22.39 -8.77 5.74
N GLU A 68 -22.94 -8.81 6.95
CA GLU A 68 -22.66 -7.81 7.98
C GLU A 68 -21.26 -8.06 8.54
N VAL A 69 -20.34 -7.18 8.16
CA VAL A 69 -19.01 -7.07 8.75
C VAL A 69 -19.19 -6.67 10.21
N SER A 70 -18.98 -7.61 11.14
CA SER A 70 -19.44 -7.44 12.52
C SER A 70 -18.69 -6.34 13.27
N GLU A 71 -17.40 -6.10 13.04
CA GLU A 71 -16.67 -4.98 13.66
C GLU A 71 -15.29 -4.80 13.00
N TRP A 72 -14.97 -3.57 12.56
CA TRP A 72 -13.62 -3.25 12.10
C TRP A 72 -12.66 -3.15 13.29
N SER A 73 -11.63 -3.98 13.28
CA SER A 73 -10.56 -3.96 14.25
C SER A 73 -9.31 -3.29 13.68
N ARG A 74 -8.51 -2.67 14.56
CA ARG A 74 -7.22 -2.08 14.18
C ARG A 74 -6.14 -2.40 15.20
N LEU A 75 -4.99 -2.79 14.67
CA LEU A 75 -3.73 -2.87 15.39
C LEU A 75 -2.88 -1.67 14.98
N GLU A 76 -2.44 -0.87 15.93
CA GLU A 76 -1.70 0.37 15.66
C GLU A 76 -0.45 0.43 16.53
N SER A 77 0.71 0.73 15.94
CA SER A 77 1.92 0.94 16.72
C SER A 77 1.99 2.35 17.32
N ASP A 78 2.71 2.49 18.43
CA ASP A 78 3.34 3.76 18.78
C ASP A 78 4.39 4.13 17.70
N PRO A 79 4.90 5.38 17.66
CA PRO A 79 5.94 5.76 16.71
C PRO A 79 7.16 4.83 16.76
N LEU A 80 7.48 4.25 15.61
CA LEU A 80 8.59 3.32 15.38
C LEU A 80 9.69 3.98 14.55
N THR A 81 10.93 3.55 14.76
CA THR A 81 11.99 3.80 13.77
C THR A 81 11.69 3.03 12.48
N THR A 82 12.28 3.43 11.35
CA THR A 82 12.09 2.70 10.08
C THR A 82 12.45 1.22 10.20
N LEU A 83 13.53 0.88 10.93
CA LEU A 83 13.93 -0.52 11.14
C LEU A 83 12.84 -1.33 11.86
N HIS A 84 12.28 -0.79 12.95
CA HIS A 84 11.20 -1.44 13.71
C HIS A 84 9.91 -1.53 12.89
N ALA A 85 9.58 -0.51 12.09
CA ALA A 85 8.43 -0.55 11.19
C ALA A 85 8.60 -1.65 10.12
N VAL A 86 9.76 -1.75 9.48
CA VAL A 86 10.08 -2.82 8.53
C VAL A 86 9.95 -4.20 9.19
N HIS A 87 10.47 -4.35 10.42
CA HIS A 87 10.36 -5.60 11.17
C HIS A 87 8.89 -5.96 11.44
N MET A 88 8.08 -5.02 11.92
CA MET A 88 6.65 -5.23 12.17
C MET A 88 5.90 -5.66 10.91
N ILE A 89 6.17 -5.03 9.76
CA ILE A 89 5.55 -5.37 8.46
C ILE A 89 5.95 -6.78 8.02
N ARG A 90 7.22 -7.16 8.18
CA ARG A 90 7.70 -8.52 7.87
C ARG A 90 6.99 -9.57 8.71
N VAL A 91 6.93 -9.37 10.03
CA VAL A 91 6.24 -10.29 10.94
C VAL A 91 4.76 -10.44 10.58
N LEU A 92 4.08 -9.36 10.21
CA LEU A 92 2.70 -9.40 9.72
C LEU A 92 2.56 -10.27 8.47
N LEU A 93 3.47 -10.13 7.50
CA LEU A 93 3.43 -10.89 6.25
C LEU A 93 3.82 -12.36 6.41
N GLU A 94 4.81 -12.66 7.24
CA GLU A 94 5.27 -14.01 7.55
C GLU A 94 4.23 -14.83 8.32
N SER A 95 3.25 -14.16 8.94
CA SER A 95 2.17 -14.81 9.69
C SER A 95 1.10 -15.51 8.82
N GLY A 96 1.23 -15.44 7.49
CA GLY A 96 0.28 -16.03 6.55
C GLY A 96 -0.91 -15.12 6.21
N ILE A 97 -0.95 -13.90 6.75
CA ILE A 97 -1.94 -12.87 6.38
C ILE A 97 -1.64 -12.39 4.95
N ARG A 98 -2.61 -12.60 4.04
CA ARG A 98 -2.52 -12.07 2.68
C ARG A 98 -2.88 -10.58 2.67
N LEU A 99 -1.89 -9.71 2.55
CA LEU A 99 -2.10 -8.27 2.35
C LEU A 99 -2.35 -7.98 0.86
N GLU A 100 -3.58 -7.62 0.51
CA GLU A 100 -3.92 -7.24 -0.87
C GLU A 100 -3.56 -5.79 -1.18
N SER A 101 -3.60 -4.93 -0.15
CA SER A 101 -3.36 -3.49 -0.28
C SER A 101 -2.53 -2.91 0.86
N ALA A 102 -1.69 -1.94 0.52
CA ALA A 102 -0.98 -1.10 1.47
C ALA A 102 -1.17 0.37 1.13
N ALA A 103 -1.29 1.21 2.16
CA ALA A 103 -1.27 2.65 2.05
C ALA A 103 -0.01 3.19 2.73
N LEU A 104 0.74 4.01 2.02
CA LEU A 104 1.72 4.87 2.64
C LEU A 104 1.06 6.24 2.75
N LYS A 105 1.12 6.88 3.93
CA LYS A 105 0.63 8.25 4.12
C LYS A 105 1.62 9.14 4.89
N SER A 106 2.06 10.25 4.32
CA SER A 106 2.90 11.28 4.99
C SER A 106 4.26 10.86 5.57
N GLY A 107 5.23 11.78 5.44
CA GLY A 107 6.50 11.82 6.17
C GLY A 107 7.59 12.53 5.35
N LYS A 108 8.13 13.65 5.86
CA LYS A 108 9.26 14.38 5.23
C LYS A 108 10.48 13.44 5.13
N ASP A 109 10.80 13.10 3.90
CA ASP A 109 12.08 12.62 3.38
C ASP A 109 12.63 11.20 3.68
N GLU A 110 13.19 10.68 2.58
CA GLU A 110 14.26 9.69 2.35
C GLU A 110 14.09 8.21 2.71
N VAL A 111 13.35 7.81 3.76
CA VAL A 111 13.45 6.41 4.24
C VAL A 111 12.39 5.43 3.68
N LEU A 112 11.62 5.85 2.68
CA LEU A 112 10.48 5.07 2.16
C LEU A 112 10.89 3.81 1.38
N GLY A 113 12.08 3.80 0.77
CA GLY A 113 12.54 2.67 -0.03
C GLY A 113 12.67 1.39 0.80
N HIS A 114 13.10 1.52 2.06
CA HIS A 114 13.18 0.41 2.99
C HIS A 114 11.81 -0.12 3.41
N LEU A 115 10.78 0.74 3.43
CA LEU A 115 9.39 0.35 3.72
C LEU A 115 8.70 -0.30 2.53
N LEU A 116 9.10 0.01 1.29
CA LEU A 116 8.53 -0.61 0.08
C LEU A 116 8.96 -2.07 -0.12
N ARG A 117 10.17 -2.44 0.32
CA ARG A 117 10.72 -3.80 0.17
C ARG A 117 9.85 -4.87 0.84
N PRO A 118 9.49 -4.77 2.13
CA PRO A 118 8.66 -5.79 2.76
C PRO A 118 7.26 -5.87 2.13
N LEU A 119 6.76 -4.82 1.47
CA LEU A 119 5.46 -4.83 0.78
C LEU A 119 5.44 -5.63 -0.53
N GLY A 120 6.46 -6.43 -0.80
CA GLY A 120 6.60 -7.22 -2.01
C GLY A 120 5.34 -8.02 -2.45
N PRO A 121 4.62 -8.68 -1.51
CA PRO A 121 3.41 -9.44 -1.82
C PRO A 121 2.19 -8.62 -2.22
N VAL A 122 2.17 -7.31 -1.93
CA VAL A 122 0.99 -6.46 -2.10
C VAL A 122 0.68 -6.20 -3.57
N THR A 123 -0.60 -6.28 -3.94
CA THR A 123 -1.06 -6.04 -5.33
C THR A 123 -1.52 -4.60 -5.58
N ARG A 124 -1.88 -3.86 -4.53
CA ARG A 124 -2.35 -2.47 -4.59
C ARG A 124 -1.60 -1.56 -3.62
N LEU A 125 -1.03 -0.47 -4.13
CA LEU A 125 -0.34 0.54 -3.32
C LEU A 125 -1.07 1.88 -3.42
N ILE A 126 -1.36 2.49 -2.27
CA ILE A 126 -1.93 3.83 -2.18
C ILE A 126 -0.85 4.77 -1.66
N LEU A 127 -0.54 5.80 -2.44
CA LEU A 127 0.41 6.85 -2.09
C LEU A 127 -0.38 8.10 -1.74
N ASN A 128 -0.33 8.52 -0.47
CA ASN A 128 -1.03 9.69 0.00
C ASN A 128 -0.05 10.67 0.65
N GLY A 129 0.05 11.87 0.09
CA GLY A 129 0.78 12.93 0.75
C GLY A 129 2.29 12.66 0.91
N PHE A 130 2.95 12.20 -0.14
CA PHE A 130 4.42 12.17 -0.23
C PHE A 130 4.90 13.02 -1.40
N PRO A 131 6.21 13.31 -1.49
CA PRO A 131 6.85 13.52 -2.78
C PRO A 131 6.63 12.26 -3.64
N THR A 132 5.49 12.20 -4.33
CA THR A 132 4.98 11.01 -5.02
C THR A 132 5.98 10.60 -6.10
N SER A 133 6.55 11.59 -6.77
CA SER A 133 7.66 11.46 -7.71
C SER A 133 8.86 10.65 -7.14
N ALA A 134 9.26 10.86 -5.89
CA ALA A 134 10.39 10.17 -5.26
C ALA A 134 10.08 8.69 -4.99
N ILE A 135 8.84 8.38 -4.57
CA ILE A 135 8.40 7.00 -4.38
C ILE A 135 8.31 6.28 -5.73
N LEU A 136 7.76 6.94 -6.75
CA LEU A 136 7.72 6.39 -8.11
C LEU A 136 9.12 6.08 -8.66
N ARG A 137 10.10 6.95 -8.36
CA ARG A 137 11.51 6.72 -8.66
C ARG A 137 12.05 5.48 -7.95
N GLN A 138 11.77 5.31 -6.66
CA GLN A 138 12.21 4.11 -5.95
C GLN A 138 11.53 2.84 -6.49
N LEU A 139 10.24 2.92 -6.86
CA LEU A 139 9.48 1.79 -7.41
C LEU A 139 10.02 1.26 -8.75
N ARG A 140 10.74 2.09 -9.51
CA ARG A 140 11.35 1.70 -10.81
C ARG A 140 12.79 1.21 -10.69
N GLU A 141 13.45 1.42 -9.55
CA GLU A 141 14.88 1.14 -9.40
C GLU A 141 15.05 -0.21 -8.71
N PRO A 142 15.64 -1.22 -9.37
CA PRO A 142 15.94 -2.46 -8.70
C PRO A 142 17.02 -2.24 -7.65
N PHE A 143 16.93 -2.96 -6.53
CA PHE A 143 17.96 -2.94 -5.50
C PHE A 143 18.86 -4.18 -5.62
N PRO A 144 20.17 -4.05 -5.35
CA PRO A 144 21.03 -5.20 -5.14
C PRO A 144 20.54 -5.99 -3.91
N ILE A 145 20.52 -7.33 -4.02
CA ILE A 145 20.28 -8.22 -2.87
C ILE A 145 21.44 -8.09 -1.88
N ASP A 146 21.15 -8.34 -0.60
CA ASP A 146 22.08 -8.42 0.52
C ASP A 146 23.53 -8.84 0.14
N PRO A 147 24.55 -8.18 0.72
CA PRO A 147 25.95 -8.55 0.57
C PRO A 147 26.20 -9.93 1.20
N GLY A 148 25.96 -10.98 0.43
CA GLY A 148 26.00 -12.37 0.87
C GLY A 148 25.33 -13.36 -0.10
N SER A 149 24.49 -12.87 -1.03
CA SER A 149 23.93 -13.71 -2.10
C SER A 149 24.90 -13.78 -3.29
N THR A 150 25.33 -14.98 -3.66
CA THR A 150 26.29 -15.26 -4.74
C THR A 150 25.72 -15.14 -6.15
N GLY A 151 24.52 -14.57 -6.29
CA GLY A 151 23.91 -14.22 -7.57
C GLY A 151 22.99 -13.03 -7.38
N GLU A 152 23.38 -11.86 -7.88
CA GLU A 152 22.60 -10.63 -7.77
C GLU A 152 21.31 -10.73 -8.58
N ILE A 153 20.26 -11.33 -8.02
CA ILE A 153 18.92 -11.19 -8.56
C ILE A 153 18.44 -9.80 -8.15
N LEU A 154 18.61 -8.81 -9.01
CA LEU A 154 18.00 -7.50 -8.83
C LEU A 154 16.48 -7.64 -8.56
N GLN A 155 16.03 -7.23 -7.37
CA GLN A 155 14.61 -7.25 -7.01
C GLN A 155 14.05 -5.83 -7.04
N PHE A 156 12.95 -5.68 -7.76
CA PHE A 156 12.14 -4.47 -7.72
C PHE A 156 11.37 -4.43 -6.39
N PRO A 157 11.25 -3.26 -5.75
CA PRO A 157 10.30 -3.11 -4.66
C PRO A 157 8.86 -3.36 -5.16
N CYS A 158 8.03 -3.99 -4.33
CA CYS A 158 6.64 -4.32 -4.69
C CYS A 158 6.50 -5.02 -6.07
N PRO A 159 7.16 -6.18 -6.31
CA PRO A 159 7.16 -6.83 -7.61
C PRO A 159 5.77 -7.32 -8.03
N ASN A 160 4.83 -7.54 -7.09
CA ASN A 160 3.46 -7.97 -7.39
C ASN A 160 2.46 -6.81 -7.59
N LEU A 161 2.92 -5.56 -7.52
CA LEU A 161 2.07 -4.39 -7.69
C LEU A 161 1.40 -4.35 -9.07
N THR A 162 0.07 -4.31 -9.09
CA THR A 162 -0.75 -4.20 -10.31
C THR A 162 -1.68 -2.98 -10.30
N VAL A 163 -1.95 -2.41 -9.12
CA VAL A 163 -2.80 -1.22 -8.94
C VAL A 163 -2.05 -0.17 -8.14
N LEU A 164 -2.04 1.08 -8.61
CA LEU A 164 -1.37 2.19 -7.94
C LEU A 164 -2.32 3.38 -7.83
N ASP A 165 -2.60 3.84 -6.61
CA ASP A 165 -3.44 5.01 -6.35
C ASP A 165 -2.59 6.20 -5.90
N LEU A 166 -2.71 7.32 -6.61
CA LEU A 166 -1.97 8.55 -6.35
C LEU A 166 -2.89 9.61 -5.76
N LEU A 167 -2.86 9.76 -4.44
CA LEU A 167 -3.54 10.81 -3.69
C LEU A 167 -2.56 11.97 -3.45
N ILE A 168 -2.48 12.84 -4.45
CA ILE A 168 -1.59 14.00 -4.44
C ILE A 168 -2.34 15.16 -3.77
N LEU A 169 -2.12 15.32 -2.47
CA LEU A 169 -2.58 16.50 -1.74
C LEU A 169 -1.67 17.69 -2.10
N PRO A 170 -2.19 18.92 -2.21
CA PRO A 170 -1.36 20.11 -2.36
C PRO A 170 -0.75 20.48 -1.00
N TRP A 171 0.58 20.30 -0.84
CA TRP A 171 1.30 20.63 0.42
C TRP A 171 1.67 22.12 0.48
N THR A 172 2.10 22.66 -0.66
CA THR A 172 2.31 24.08 -0.94
C THR A 172 2.10 24.31 -2.45
N PRO A 173 1.74 25.52 -2.91
CA PRO A 173 1.58 25.79 -4.34
C PRO A 173 2.82 25.46 -5.18
N GLU A 174 4.02 25.66 -4.63
CA GLU A 174 5.31 25.41 -5.30
C GLU A 174 5.59 23.91 -5.46
N ASN A 175 5.42 23.12 -4.38
CA ASN A 175 5.57 21.66 -4.45
C ASN A 175 4.49 21.02 -5.32
N THR A 176 3.29 21.61 -5.31
CA THR A 176 2.19 21.17 -6.18
C THR A 176 2.58 21.33 -7.65
N ARG A 177 3.14 22.48 -8.06
CA ARG A 177 3.59 22.68 -9.45
C ARG A 177 4.65 21.67 -9.89
N TRP A 178 5.62 21.37 -9.03
CA TRP A 178 6.68 20.42 -9.34
C TRP A 178 6.18 18.96 -9.43
N GLU A 179 5.31 18.54 -8.51
CA GLU A 179 4.69 17.20 -8.57
C GLU A 179 3.76 17.06 -9.79
N LEU A 180 3.01 18.11 -10.14
CA LEU A 180 2.13 18.13 -11.32
C LEU A 180 2.89 17.86 -12.63
N SER A 181 4.15 18.32 -12.75
CA SER A 181 4.98 18.09 -13.95
C SER A 181 5.80 16.80 -13.87
N THR A 182 6.26 16.43 -12.68
CA THR A 182 7.22 15.33 -12.51
C THR A 182 6.54 13.97 -12.38
N VAL A 183 5.40 13.88 -11.70
CA VAL A 183 4.72 12.60 -11.46
C VAL A 183 4.27 11.91 -12.75
N PRO A 184 3.64 12.58 -13.75
CA PRO A 184 3.30 11.91 -15.00
C PRO A 184 4.53 11.30 -15.70
N TYR A 185 5.66 12.01 -15.66
CA TYR A 185 6.92 11.54 -16.23
C TYR A 185 7.50 10.33 -15.46
N GLU A 186 7.54 10.41 -14.13
CA GLU A 186 8.01 9.32 -13.27
C GLU A 186 7.11 8.07 -13.38
N LEU A 187 5.79 8.27 -13.46
CA LEU A 187 4.82 7.20 -13.68
C LEU A 187 5.00 6.53 -15.05
N ARG A 188 5.20 7.31 -16.11
CA ARG A 188 5.55 6.77 -17.44
C ARG A 188 6.78 5.86 -17.35
N ARG A 189 7.85 6.32 -16.70
CA ARG A 189 9.09 5.55 -16.57
C ARG A 189 8.89 4.27 -15.75
N LEU A 190 8.10 4.33 -14.68
CA LEU A 190 7.72 3.14 -13.90
C LEU A 190 6.97 2.12 -14.75
N ILE A 191 5.97 2.57 -15.51
CA ILE A 191 5.17 1.69 -16.38
C ILE A 191 6.05 1.04 -17.44
N GLN A 192 6.88 1.81 -18.13
CA GLN A 192 7.82 1.26 -19.12
C GLN A 192 8.71 0.21 -18.47
N SER A 193 9.32 0.52 -17.33
CA SER A 193 10.19 -0.42 -16.59
C SER A 193 9.48 -1.73 -16.27
N ARG A 194 8.19 -1.70 -15.87
CA ARG A 194 7.41 -2.92 -15.55
C ARG A 194 6.84 -3.63 -16.77
N GLN A 195 6.60 -2.94 -17.87
CA GLN A 195 6.03 -3.53 -19.09
C GLN A 195 7.10 -4.11 -20.02
N THR A 196 8.29 -3.50 -20.07
CA THR A 196 9.41 -3.87 -20.95
C THR A 196 10.62 -4.42 -20.19
N GLY A 197 10.58 -4.45 -18.86
CA GLY A 197 11.71 -4.85 -18.03
C GLY A 197 12.12 -6.31 -18.22
N THR A 198 13.41 -6.57 -18.05
CA THR A 198 14.05 -7.90 -18.14
C THR A 198 13.86 -8.76 -16.89
N HIS A 199 13.30 -8.21 -15.81
CA HIS A 199 13.09 -8.90 -14.54
C HIS A 199 11.60 -9.21 -14.33
N PRO A 200 11.28 -10.35 -13.69
CA PRO A 200 9.89 -10.76 -13.46
C PRO A 200 9.21 -9.80 -12.48
N THR A 201 8.44 -8.85 -13.02
CA THR A 201 7.57 -7.96 -12.25
C THR A 201 6.17 -7.97 -12.84
N ALA A 202 5.17 -7.82 -11.98
CA ALA A 202 3.78 -7.70 -12.41
C ALA A 202 3.60 -6.37 -13.17
N LYS A 203 2.91 -6.45 -14.31
CA LYS A 203 2.51 -5.26 -15.09
C LYS A 203 1.46 -4.46 -14.32
N LEU A 204 1.62 -3.14 -14.27
CA LEU A 204 0.55 -2.25 -13.79
C LEU A 204 -0.65 -2.35 -14.73
N ARG A 205 -1.83 -2.54 -14.13
CA ARG A 205 -3.12 -2.69 -14.83
C ARG A 205 -4.02 -1.49 -14.61
N LYS A 206 -3.94 -0.87 -13.43
CA LYS A 206 -4.74 0.31 -13.11
C LYS A 206 -3.96 1.37 -12.35
N VAL A 207 -4.25 2.64 -12.65
CA VAL A 207 -3.68 3.78 -11.95
C VAL A 207 -4.77 4.78 -11.59
N GLY A 208 -4.92 5.02 -10.29
CA GLY A 208 -5.76 6.07 -9.74
C GLY A 208 -5.02 7.40 -9.69
N VAL A 209 -5.59 8.46 -10.23
CA VAL A 209 -5.01 9.83 -10.24
C VAL A 209 -6.02 10.88 -9.75
N PRO A 210 -5.59 12.10 -9.37
CA PRO A 210 -6.53 13.18 -9.07
C PRO A 210 -7.47 13.48 -10.26
N SER A 211 -8.74 13.82 -9.98
CA SER A 211 -9.76 14.05 -11.03
C SER A 211 -9.31 15.10 -12.06
N THR A 212 -8.65 16.16 -11.58
CA THR A 212 -8.13 17.26 -12.41
C THR A 212 -7.16 16.81 -13.49
N TRP A 213 -6.49 15.66 -13.32
CA TRP A 213 -5.52 15.17 -14.31
C TRP A 213 -6.14 14.37 -15.44
N LEU A 214 -7.34 13.80 -15.21
CA LEU A 214 -8.10 13.13 -16.26
C LEU A 214 -8.63 14.12 -17.28
N GLU A 215 -9.07 15.30 -16.80
CA GLU A 215 -9.61 16.39 -17.62
C GLU A 215 -8.53 16.95 -18.56
N ASP A 216 -7.31 17.13 -18.07
CA ASP A 216 -6.16 17.66 -18.81
C ASP A 216 -5.60 16.70 -19.90
N GLY A 217 -6.08 15.45 -19.98
CA GLY A 217 -5.65 14.50 -21.02
C GLY A 217 -4.17 14.08 -20.93
N ARG A 218 -3.54 14.21 -19.76
CA ARG A 218 -2.11 13.94 -19.52
C ARG A 218 -1.68 12.49 -19.79
N PHE A 219 -2.64 11.57 -19.90
CA PHE A 219 -2.43 10.13 -20.03
C PHE A 219 -2.76 9.58 -21.42
N ARG A 220 -2.67 10.42 -22.47
CA ARG A 220 -2.89 10.01 -23.86
C ARG A 220 -1.69 9.32 -24.53
N ASP A 221 -0.57 9.18 -23.82
CA ASP A 221 0.64 8.55 -24.36
C ASP A 221 0.43 7.03 -24.54
N PRO A 222 0.96 6.41 -25.62
CA PRO A 222 0.84 4.97 -25.87
C PRO A 222 1.35 4.07 -24.73
N VAL A 223 2.25 4.56 -23.88
CA VAL A 223 2.70 3.83 -22.69
C VAL A 223 1.56 3.46 -21.73
N PHE A 224 0.47 4.25 -21.72
CA PHE A 224 -0.70 4.01 -20.89
C PHE A 224 -1.75 3.12 -21.58
N GLU A 225 -1.50 2.67 -22.82
CA GLU A 225 -2.41 1.77 -23.51
C GLU A 225 -2.57 0.45 -22.74
N GLY A 226 -3.83 0.01 -22.57
CA GLY A 226 -4.16 -1.16 -21.77
C GLY A 226 -4.08 -0.97 -20.25
N ILE A 227 -3.79 0.25 -19.76
CA ILE A 227 -3.86 0.61 -18.35
C ILE A 227 -5.14 1.41 -18.11
N GLU A 228 -5.95 0.95 -17.15
CA GLU A 228 -7.13 1.69 -16.71
C GLU A 228 -6.71 2.88 -15.84
N ILE A 229 -6.90 4.10 -16.35
CA ILE A 229 -6.67 5.34 -15.59
C ILE A 229 -8.01 5.83 -15.05
N TYR A 230 -8.13 5.95 -13.74
CA TYR A 230 -9.35 6.38 -13.06
C TYR A 230 -9.09 7.49 -12.05
N SER A 231 -10.15 8.15 -11.59
CA SER A 231 -10.01 9.21 -10.61
C SER A 231 -10.09 8.64 -9.20
N VAL A 232 -9.15 9.07 -8.34
CA VAL A 232 -9.19 8.82 -6.90
C VAL A 232 -9.48 10.10 -6.13
N GLN A 233 -10.28 9.96 -5.07
CA GLN A 233 -10.49 10.99 -4.06
C GLN A 233 -10.33 10.36 -2.67
N ASP A 234 -9.63 11.05 -1.77
CA ASP A 234 -9.54 10.67 -0.36
C ASP A 234 -10.67 11.35 0.41
N LEU A 235 -11.55 10.56 1.01
CA LEU A 235 -12.51 11.03 2.02
C LEU A 235 -12.18 10.32 3.32
N ASP A 236 -11.45 10.98 4.21
CA ASP A 236 -11.15 10.53 5.58
C ASP A 236 -10.67 9.06 5.67
N GLY A 237 -9.82 8.63 4.73
CA GLY A 237 -9.28 7.27 4.69
C GLY A 237 -10.08 6.27 3.84
N HIS A 238 -11.07 6.74 3.08
CA HIS A 238 -11.77 5.98 2.04
C HIS A 238 -11.38 6.50 0.65
N VAL A 239 -10.90 5.60 -0.22
CA VAL A 239 -10.60 5.93 -1.62
C VAL A 239 -11.88 5.78 -2.44
N ARG A 240 -12.49 6.90 -2.83
CA ARG A 240 -13.54 6.88 -3.86
C ARG A 240 -12.90 6.76 -5.24
N ILE A 241 -13.40 5.84 -6.05
CA ILE A 241 -12.98 5.63 -7.42
C ILE A 241 -14.09 6.15 -8.34
N SER A 242 -13.79 7.15 -9.16
CA SER A 242 -14.70 7.57 -10.24
C SER A 242 -14.11 7.12 -11.58
N THR A 243 -14.87 6.30 -12.29
CA THR A 243 -14.57 5.90 -13.68
C THR A 243 -15.54 6.64 -14.61
N ARG A 244 -15.22 6.72 -15.91
CA ARG A 244 -16.13 7.33 -16.91
C ARG A 244 -17.53 6.68 -16.93
N ASP A 245 -17.66 5.46 -16.44
CA ASP A 245 -18.90 4.67 -16.44
C ASP A 245 -19.64 4.67 -15.08
N GLY A 246 -19.17 5.45 -14.09
CA GLY A 246 -19.83 5.59 -12.79
C GLY A 246 -18.87 5.74 -11.60
N ILE A 247 -19.45 6.13 -10.45
CA ILE A 247 -18.75 6.29 -9.17
C ILE A 247 -18.80 4.96 -8.39
N TYR A 248 -17.65 4.37 -8.13
CA TYR A 248 -17.48 3.22 -7.24
C TYR A 248 -16.88 3.67 -5.91
N ILE A 249 -17.64 3.49 -4.84
CA ILE A 249 -17.12 3.70 -3.49
C ILE A 249 -16.49 2.38 -3.05
N HIS A 250 -15.16 2.32 -3.06
CA HIS A 250 -14.46 1.22 -2.39
C HIS A 250 -14.42 1.51 -0.89
N GLN A 251 -15.31 0.86 -0.15
CA GLN A 251 -15.30 0.83 1.32
C GLN A 251 -14.07 0.03 1.81
#